data_AF-A0A533UU24-F1
#
_entry.id   AF-A0A533UU24-F1
#
_cell.length_a   1.000
_cell.length_b   1.000
_cell.length_c   1.000
_cell.angle_alpha   90.00
_cell.angle_beta   90.00
_cell.angle_gamma   90.00
#
_symmetry.space_group_name_H-M   'P 1'
#
loop_
_entity.id
_entity.type
_entity.pdbx_description
1 polymer ?
#
loop_
_entity_poly.entity_id
_entity_poly.type
_entity_poly.pdbx_seq_one_letter_code
_entity_poly.pdbx_strand_id
1 'polypeptide(L)'
;MSIKNSKITRFRRDFSIRSEGITCNINKKPSHLPISAPHLINKVRCFVYCSENLKSSHLKLINSTGIKIVKFNNKRNKIWKFVYRMQSKLKSQKKFELIMLCDNGFPVRKFINGYEDTSPNLNLISKVNCKCDTFDILDIICENVC
;
A
#
# COMPACT_ATOMS: atom_id res chain seq x y z
N MET A 1 21.58 12.26 1.83
CA MET A 1 21.93 13.65 2.21
C MET A 1 21.52 13.84 3.66
N SER A 2 22.46 14.17 4.55
CA SER A 2 22.16 14.51 5.95
C SER A 2 22.79 15.87 6.24
N ILE A 3 22.06 16.72 6.96
CA ILE A 3 22.59 18.02 7.38
C ILE A 3 23.51 17.76 8.56
N LYS A 4 24.81 18.00 8.38
CA LYS A 4 25.83 17.91 9.43
C LYS A 4 26.23 19.32 9.88
N ASN A 5 26.65 19.46 11.13
CA ASN A 5 27.17 20.71 11.71
C ASN A 5 26.24 21.94 11.57
N SER A 6 24.92 21.73 11.69
CA SER A 6 23.96 22.84 11.65
C SER A 6 24.12 23.74 12.87
N LYS A 7 24.23 25.06 12.64
CA LYS A 7 24.17 26.08 13.71
C LYS A 7 22.77 26.18 14.33
N ILE A 8 21.74 25.74 13.61
CA ILE A 8 20.34 25.72 14.07
C ILE A 8 19.90 24.26 14.19
N THR A 9 19.69 23.80 15.41
CA THR A 9 19.33 22.41 15.73
C THR A 9 17.88 22.24 16.17
N ARG A 10 17.11 23.34 16.22
CA ARG A 10 15.72 23.37 16.65
C ARG A 10 14.85 23.96 15.54
N PHE A 11 13.82 23.22 15.13
CA PHE A 11 12.77 23.74 14.26
C PHE A 11 11.73 24.49 15.09
N ARG A 12 11.10 25.53 14.51
CA ARG A 12 9.89 26.12 15.07
C ARG A 12 8.79 25.05 15.15
N ARG A 13 7.86 25.17 16.11
CA ARG A 13 6.65 24.34 16.13
C ARG A 13 5.92 24.55 14.79
N ASP A 14 5.44 23.48 14.19
CA ASP A 14 4.75 23.45 12.88
C ASP A 14 5.62 23.88 11.69
N PHE A 15 6.64 23.06 11.39
CA PHE A 15 7.50 23.26 10.23
C PHE A 15 6.82 22.81 8.95
N SER A 16 6.73 23.70 7.94
CA SER A 16 6.17 23.40 6.62
C SER A 16 7.13 23.85 5.52
N ILE A 17 7.42 22.96 4.57
CA ILE A 17 8.12 23.28 3.32
C ILE A 17 7.25 22.82 2.16
N ARG A 18 7.18 23.65 1.12
CA ARG A 18 6.48 23.33 -0.14
C ARG A 18 7.43 23.57 -1.30
N SER A 19 7.52 22.61 -2.22
CA SER A 19 8.32 22.72 -3.44
C SER A 19 7.81 21.73 -4.48
N GLU A 20 7.65 22.16 -5.74
CA GLU A 20 7.36 21.27 -6.89
C GLU A 20 6.23 20.25 -6.64
N GLY A 21 5.11 20.71 -6.06
CA GLY A 21 3.94 19.87 -5.77
C GLY A 21 4.10 18.95 -4.55
N ILE A 22 5.25 18.97 -3.87
CA ILE A 22 5.50 18.24 -2.61
C ILE A 22 5.34 19.20 -1.45
N THR A 23 4.60 18.77 -0.42
CA THR A 23 4.50 19.45 0.86
C THR A 23 5.02 18.55 1.97
N CYS A 24 5.97 19.06 2.75
CA CYS A 24 6.46 18.42 3.96
C CYS A 24 6.00 19.23 5.16
N ASN A 25 5.26 18.58 6.07
CA ASN A 25 4.81 19.18 7.32
C ASN A 25 5.30 18.33 8.51
N ILE A 26 5.91 18.97 9.49
CA ILE A 26 6.30 18.36 10.76
C ILE A 26 5.49 19.05 11.87
N ASN A 27 4.39 18.39 12.26
CA ASN A 27 3.45 18.92 13.25
C ASN A 27 3.86 18.54 14.69
N LYS A 28 4.61 17.45 14.85
CA LYS A 28 5.10 16.99 16.16
C LYS A 28 6.49 16.39 16.00
N LYS A 29 7.36 16.67 16.97
CA LYS A 29 8.61 15.93 17.11
C LYS A 29 8.29 14.53 17.65
N PRO A 30 8.91 13.45 17.12
CA PRO A 30 8.80 12.15 17.75
C PRO A 30 9.32 12.23 19.19
N SER A 31 8.57 11.64 20.13
CA SER A 31 8.96 11.61 21.55
C SER A 31 10.22 10.77 21.76
N HIS A 32 10.36 9.69 20.99
CA HIS A 32 11.51 8.79 21.01
C HIS A 32 11.90 8.41 19.58
N LEU A 33 13.19 8.15 19.38
CA LEU A 33 13.66 7.51 18.15
C LEU A 33 13.28 6.03 18.18
N PRO A 34 12.93 5.43 17.03
CA PRO A 34 12.64 4.00 16.99
C PRO A 34 13.90 3.21 17.37
N ILE A 35 13.75 2.27 18.31
CA ILE A 35 14.85 1.43 18.83
C ILE A 35 15.27 0.36 17.79
N SER A 36 14.31 -0.05 16.96
CA SER A 36 14.50 -1.00 15.85
C SER A 36 13.85 -0.47 14.58
N ALA A 37 14.08 -1.12 13.45
CA ALA A 37 13.41 -0.76 12.21
C ALA A 37 11.88 -0.89 12.39
N PRO A 38 11.10 0.20 12.25
CA PRO A 38 9.67 0.15 12.53
C PRO A 38 8.95 -0.75 11.53
N HIS A 39 7.94 -1.47 12.02
CA HIS A 39 7.02 -2.16 11.15
C HIS A 39 6.03 -1.14 10.56
N LEU A 40 6.09 -0.96 9.24
CA LEU A 40 5.29 0.01 8.51
C LEU A 40 4.19 -0.68 7.72
N ILE A 41 2.96 -0.18 7.86
CA ILE A 41 1.78 -0.62 7.12
C ILE A 41 1.35 0.49 6.17
N ASN A 42 1.26 0.18 4.88
CA ASN A 42 0.80 1.12 3.87
C ASN A 42 -0.70 0.99 3.67
N LYS A 43 -1.40 2.13 3.69
CA LYS A 43 -2.74 2.26 3.14
C LYS A 43 -2.63 2.72 1.70
N VAL A 44 -3.03 1.88 0.76
CA VAL A 44 -2.96 2.19 -0.67
C VAL A 44 -4.34 2.24 -1.28
N ARG A 45 -4.50 3.16 -2.23
CA ARG A 45 -5.67 3.26 -3.11
C ARG A 45 -5.26 2.84 -4.50
N CYS A 46 -6.06 2.02 -5.14
CA CYS A 46 -5.81 1.58 -6.51
C CYS A 46 -7.07 1.75 -7.34
N PHE A 47 -6.91 2.21 -8.58
CA PHE A 47 -7.93 2.11 -9.59
C PHE A 47 -7.64 0.89 -10.46
N VAL A 48 -8.63 0.01 -10.55
CA VAL A 48 -8.47 -1.31 -11.15
C VAL A 48 -9.47 -1.46 -12.28
N TYR A 49 -8.96 -1.85 -13.44
CA TYR A 49 -9.74 -2.24 -14.61
C TYR A 49 -9.75 -3.76 -14.74
N CYS A 50 -10.85 -4.35 -15.21
CA CYS A 50 -10.96 -5.77 -15.47
C CYS A 50 -11.40 -6.04 -16.91
N SER A 51 -10.97 -7.18 -17.46
CA SER A 51 -11.29 -7.57 -18.84
C SER A 51 -12.80 -7.72 -19.08
N GLU A 52 -13.52 -8.14 -18.04
CA GLU A 52 -14.93 -8.52 -18.08
C GLU A 52 -15.77 -7.72 -17.07
N ASN A 53 -17.09 -7.80 -17.24
CA ASN A 53 -18.03 -7.13 -16.35
C ASN A 53 -18.01 -7.74 -14.94
N LEU A 54 -17.86 -6.88 -13.94
CA LEU A 54 -17.82 -7.24 -12.54
C LEU A 54 -19.24 -7.56 -12.04
N LYS A 55 -19.39 -8.75 -11.47
CA LYS A 55 -20.58 -9.17 -10.73
C LYS A 55 -20.38 -8.88 -9.24
N SER A 56 -21.48 -8.75 -8.51
CA SER A 56 -21.46 -8.60 -7.05
C SER A 56 -20.66 -9.73 -6.36
N SER A 57 -20.72 -10.95 -6.89
CA SER A 57 -19.94 -12.09 -6.41
C SER A 57 -18.42 -11.86 -6.48
N HIS A 58 -17.91 -11.24 -7.55
CA HIS A 58 -16.47 -10.95 -7.69
C HIS A 58 -16.01 -9.95 -6.61
N LEU A 59 -16.79 -8.90 -6.37
CA LEU A 59 -16.48 -7.91 -5.34
C LEU A 59 -16.57 -8.49 -3.92
N LYS A 60 -17.51 -9.40 -3.66
CA LYS A 60 -17.61 -10.11 -2.38
C LYS A 60 -16.33 -10.92 -2.08
N LEU A 61 -15.76 -11.59 -3.09
CA LEU A 61 -14.50 -12.32 -2.93
C LEU A 61 -13.33 -11.39 -2.58
N ILE A 62 -13.24 -10.24 -3.25
CA ILE A 62 -12.22 -9.22 -2.97
C ILE A 62 -12.39 -8.68 -1.54
N ASN A 63 -13.63 -8.43 -1.12
CA ASN A 63 -13.98 -7.89 0.19
C ASN A 63 -13.95 -8.93 1.32
N SER A 64 -13.51 -10.17 1.03
CA SER A 64 -13.40 -11.22 2.03
C SER A 64 -12.57 -10.78 3.23
N THR A 65 -13.14 -10.99 4.42
CA THR A 65 -12.48 -10.73 5.69
C THR A 65 -11.31 -11.69 5.90
N GLY A 66 -10.27 -11.22 6.57
CA GLY A 66 -9.10 -12.02 6.90
C GLY A 66 -7.82 -11.54 6.24
N ILE A 67 -6.71 -11.76 6.94
CA ILE A 67 -5.36 -11.46 6.49
C ILE A 67 -5.00 -12.41 5.36
N LYS A 68 -4.45 -11.87 4.27
CA LYS A 68 -3.97 -12.64 3.13
C LYS A 68 -2.45 -12.64 3.13
N ILE A 69 -1.86 -13.83 3.11
CA ILE A 69 -0.41 -14.01 3.02
C ILE A 69 -0.08 -14.18 1.54
N VAL A 70 0.65 -13.23 0.97
CA VAL A 70 1.00 -13.21 -0.45
C VAL A 70 2.46 -13.56 -0.63
N LYS A 71 2.70 -14.61 -1.42
CA LYS A 71 4.02 -15.04 -1.88
C LYS A 71 4.41 -14.27 -3.11
N PHE A 72 5.64 -13.78 -3.14
CA PHE A 72 6.31 -13.27 -4.32
C PHE A 72 7.57 -14.10 -4.58
N ASN A 73 7.61 -14.80 -5.71
CA ASN A 73 8.78 -15.52 -6.19
C ASN A 73 9.62 -14.59 -7.06
N ASN A 74 10.78 -14.16 -6.59
CA ASN A 74 11.78 -13.56 -7.46
C ASN A 74 12.79 -14.63 -7.89
N LYS A 75 13.52 -14.43 -8.99
CA LYS A 75 14.47 -15.43 -9.55
C LYS A 75 15.46 -16.02 -8.52
N ARG A 76 15.75 -15.27 -7.45
CA ARG A 76 16.71 -15.66 -6.40
C ARG A 76 16.08 -15.94 -5.04
N ASN A 77 14.95 -15.30 -4.71
CA ASN A 77 14.41 -15.28 -3.34
C ASN A 77 12.88 -15.35 -3.33
N LYS A 78 12.32 -15.91 -2.24
CA LYS A 78 10.88 -15.90 -1.96
C LYS A 78 10.62 -14.87 -0.86
N ILE A 79 9.66 -13.98 -1.08
CA ILE A 79 9.27 -12.97 -0.11
C ILE A 79 7.79 -13.17 0.22
N TRP A 80 7.47 -13.12 1.50
CA TRP A 80 6.10 -13.14 2.00
C TRP A 80 5.73 -11.75 2.47
N LYS A 81 4.52 -11.31 2.10
CA LYS A 81 3.95 -10.04 2.56
C LYS A 81 2.50 -10.22 2.92
N PHE A 82 2.02 -9.43 3.88
CA PHE A 82 0.65 -9.47 4.34
C PHE A 82 -0.21 -8.39 3.68
N VAL A 83 -1.44 -8.77 3.35
CA VAL A 83 -2.55 -7.85 3.10
C VAL A 83 -3.54 -8.01 4.24
N TYR A 84 -3.57 -7.03 5.13
CA TYR A 84 -4.39 -7.04 6.33
C TYR A 84 -5.87 -6.80 6.03
N ARG A 85 -6.15 -5.96 5.03
CA ARG A 85 -7.52 -5.59 4.65
C ARG A 85 -7.59 -5.22 3.18
N MET A 86 -8.69 -5.58 2.54
CA MET A 86 -9.06 -5.10 1.20
C MET A 86 -10.51 -4.67 1.18
N GLN A 87 -10.80 -3.57 0.50
CA GLN A 87 -12.15 -3.07 0.28
C GLN A 87 -12.29 -2.55 -1.14
N SER A 88 -13.28 -3.05 -1.87
CA SER A 88 -13.60 -2.67 -3.23
C SER A 88 -14.88 -1.86 -3.29
N LYS A 89 -14.88 -0.83 -4.13
CA LYS A 89 -16.05 -0.02 -4.48
C LYS A 89 -16.17 0.05 -6.00
N LEU A 90 -17.26 -0.47 -6.54
CA LEU A 90 -17.54 -0.41 -7.98
C LEU A 90 -17.58 1.04 -8.47
N LYS A 91 -17.00 1.30 -9.64
CA LYS A 91 -17.01 2.61 -10.31
C LYS A 91 -17.70 2.55 -11.67
N SER A 92 -17.57 1.44 -12.37
CA SER A 92 -18.31 1.12 -13.59
C SER A 92 -18.37 -0.40 -13.75
N GLN A 93 -19.03 -0.89 -14.81
CA GLN A 93 -19.14 -2.33 -15.06
C GLN A 93 -17.79 -3.07 -15.08
N LYS A 94 -16.70 -2.41 -15.49
CA LYS A 94 -15.37 -3.01 -15.60
C LYS A 94 -14.31 -2.35 -14.72
N LYS A 95 -14.70 -1.38 -13.89
CA LYS A 95 -13.77 -0.61 -13.06
C LYS A 95 -14.21 -0.58 -11.62
N PHE A 96 -13.25 -0.70 -10.72
CA PHE A 96 -13.49 -0.50 -9.30
C PHE A 96 -12.30 0.20 -8.65
N GLU A 97 -12.58 0.81 -7.51
CA GLU A 97 -11.59 1.34 -6.60
C GLU A 97 -11.30 0.28 -5.53
N LEU A 98 -10.02 0.05 -5.25
CA LEU A 98 -9.54 -0.88 -4.24
C LEU A 98 -8.75 -0.11 -3.18
N ILE A 99 -9.16 -0.20 -1.92
CA ILE A 99 -8.37 0.23 -0.76
C ILE A 99 -7.75 -1.00 -0.12
N MET A 100 -6.44 -0.99 0.09
CA MET A 100 -5.72 -2.05 0.78
C MET A 100 -4.92 -1.52 1.95
N LEU A 101 -4.87 -2.30 3.03
CA LEU A 101 -3.87 -2.19 4.08
C LEU A 101 -2.90 -3.36 3.92
N CYS A 102 -1.62 -3.08 3.70
CA CYS A 102 -0.61 -4.10 3.44
C CYS A 102 0.76 -3.70 4.00
N ASP A 103 1.66 -4.66 4.09
CA ASP A 103 3.04 -4.41 4.49
C ASP A 103 3.70 -3.30 3.67
N ASN A 104 4.64 -2.59 4.29
CA ASN A 104 5.51 -1.72 3.52
C ASN A 104 6.31 -2.49 2.46
N GLY A 105 6.48 -1.85 1.30
CA GLY A 105 7.10 -2.46 0.13
C GLY A 105 6.28 -3.57 -0.53
N PHE A 106 4.98 -3.70 -0.21
CA PHE A 106 4.10 -4.64 -0.90
C PHE A 106 4.06 -4.35 -2.43
N PRO A 107 4.37 -5.32 -3.30
CA PRO A 107 4.32 -5.15 -4.76
C PRO A 107 2.89 -5.02 -5.32
N VAL A 108 2.22 -3.89 -5.06
CA VAL A 108 0.80 -3.63 -5.41
C VAL A 108 0.48 -3.96 -6.86
N ARG A 109 1.22 -3.41 -7.82
CA ARG A 109 0.96 -3.66 -9.25
C ARG A 109 1.12 -5.14 -9.63
N LYS A 110 2.12 -5.85 -9.10
CA LYS A 110 2.30 -7.29 -9.38
C LYS A 110 1.12 -8.11 -8.87
N PHE A 111 0.69 -7.84 -7.63
CA PHE A 111 -0.46 -8.49 -7.02
C PHE A 111 -1.76 -8.24 -7.79
N ILE A 112 -2.04 -6.99 -8.16
CA ILE A 112 -3.27 -6.63 -8.89
C ILE A 112 -3.24 -7.17 -10.32
N ASN A 113 -2.10 -7.07 -11.02
CA ASN A 113 -2.00 -7.46 -12.42
C ASN A 113 -1.98 -8.99 -12.65
N GLY A 114 -1.92 -9.77 -11.57
CA GLY A 114 -1.99 -11.22 -11.60
C GLY A 114 -0.74 -11.90 -12.17
N TYR A 115 0.45 -11.47 -11.78
CA TYR A 115 1.69 -12.07 -12.27
C TYR A 115 1.83 -13.52 -11.74
N GLU A 116 2.34 -14.43 -12.57
CA GLU A 116 2.49 -15.86 -12.25
C GLU A 116 3.41 -16.12 -11.05
N ASP A 117 4.35 -15.22 -10.82
CA ASP A 117 5.29 -15.26 -9.70
C ASP A 117 4.66 -14.82 -8.36
N THR A 118 3.37 -14.50 -8.35
CA THR A 118 2.64 -13.94 -7.20
C THR A 118 1.42 -14.79 -6.85
N SER A 119 1.33 -15.30 -5.61
CA SER A 119 0.21 -16.14 -5.17
C SER A 119 -0.15 -15.99 -3.68
N PRO A 120 -1.44 -15.84 -3.31
CA PRO A 120 -2.55 -15.56 -4.22
C PRO A 120 -2.39 -14.15 -4.82
N ASN A 121 -2.87 -13.96 -6.04
CA ASN A 121 -2.97 -12.65 -6.68
C ASN A 121 -4.44 -12.25 -6.88
N LEU A 122 -4.69 -11.01 -7.29
CA LEU A 122 -6.06 -10.51 -7.39
C LEU A 122 -6.92 -11.27 -8.41
N ASN A 123 -6.32 -11.77 -9.50
CA ASN A 123 -7.04 -12.54 -10.51
C ASN A 123 -7.52 -13.88 -9.92
N LEU A 124 -6.66 -14.55 -9.15
CA LEU A 124 -7.03 -15.77 -8.43
C LEU A 124 -8.11 -15.53 -7.38
N ILE A 125 -8.07 -14.39 -6.68
CA ILE A 125 -9.04 -14.04 -5.64
C ILE A 125 -10.41 -13.70 -6.26
N SER A 126 -10.42 -12.85 -7.28
CA SER A 126 -11.65 -12.31 -7.88
C SER A 126 -12.25 -13.20 -8.97
N LYS A 127 -11.48 -14.19 -9.46
CA LYS A 127 -11.79 -15.03 -10.63
C LYS A 127 -11.98 -14.24 -11.92
N VAL A 128 -11.41 -13.03 -12.00
CA VAL A 128 -11.46 -12.15 -13.17
C VAL A 128 -10.06 -11.57 -13.41
N ASN A 129 -9.67 -11.44 -14.67
CA ASN A 129 -8.42 -10.79 -15.02
C ASN A 129 -8.53 -9.27 -14.85
N CYS A 130 -7.72 -8.72 -13.94
CA CYS A 130 -7.69 -7.30 -13.66
C CYS A 130 -6.27 -6.72 -13.80
N LYS A 131 -6.21 -5.40 -13.99
CA LYS A 131 -5.00 -4.59 -14.14
C LYS A 131 -5.12 -3.32 -13.31
N CYS A 132 -4.01 -2.92 -12.70
CA CYS A 132 -3.88 -1.68 -11.96
C CYS A 132 -3.62 -0.54 -12.96
N ASP A 133 -4.59 0.35 -13.10
CA ASP A 133 -4.41 1.58 -13.89
C ASP A 133 -3.44 2.49 -13.14
N THR A 134 -3.87 2.97 -11.97
CA THR A 134 -3.11 3.85 -11.09
C THR A 134 -3.20 3.37 -9.64
N PHE A 135 -2.21 3.77 -8.83
CA PHE A 135 -2.28 3.60 -7.39
C PHE A 135 -1.58 4.76 -6.68
N ASP A 136 -2.08 5.08 -5.49
CA ASP A 136 -1.56 6.12 -4.61
C ASP A 136 -1.36 5.53 -3.21
N ILE A 137 -0.34 6.03 -2.50
CA ILE A 137 -0.17 5.77 -1.07
C ILE A 137 -0.97 6.85 -0.34
N LEU A 138 -1.99 6.42 0.41
CA LEU A 138 -2.84 7.32 1.19
C LEU A 138 -2.25 7.58 2.58
N ASP A 139 -1.60 6.57 3.16
CA ASP A 139 -1.06 6.66 4.51
C ASP A 139 0.04 5.63 4.73
N ILE A 140 0.94 5.92 5.67
CA ILE A 140 1.98 5.01 6.15
C ILE A 140 1.88 5.00 7.68
N ILE A 141 1.38 3.88 8.21
CA ILE A 141 1.15 3.69 9.63
C ILE A 141 2.38 3.02 10.21
N CYS A 142 2.95 3.63 11.25
CA CYS A 142 4.04 3.07 12.03
C CYS A 142 3.45 2.43 13.28
N GLU A 143 3.45 1.10 13.36
CA GLU A 143 3.18 0.41 14.62
C GLU A 143 4.48 0.41 15.42
N ASN A 144 4.56 1.28 16.42
CA ASN A 144 5.69 1.27 17.33
C ASN A 144 5.58 0.02 18.21
N VAL A 145 6.59 -0.83 18.14
CA VAL A 145 6.88 -1.78 19.21
C VAL A 145 7.50 -0.93 20.33
N CYS A 146 6.69 -0.63 21.36
CA CYS A 146 7.16 -0.01 22.59
C CYS A 146 8.17 -0.91 23.31
#